data_AF-A0A2V5QF88-F1
#
_entry.id   AF-A0A2V5QF88-F1
#
_cell.length_a   1.000
_cell.length_b   1.000
_cell.length_c   1.000
_cell.angle_alpha   90.00
_cell.angle_beta   90.00
_cell.angle_gamma   90.00
#
_symmetry.space_group_name_H-M   'P 1'
#
loop_
_entity.id
_entity.type
_entity.pdbx_description
1 polymer ?
#
loop_
_entity_poly.entity_id
_entity_poly.type
_entity_poly.pdbx_seq_one_letter_code
_entity_poly.pdbx_strand_id
1 'polypeptide(L)'
;MTEKKRIQPRTPGVCPVCGEKVPRGALACPECGADHSSGWREDAATYDGVELPDDDFNYDAFVKREFGSRAKPPGLKMVWWIAAILMLVAFLLMYFYAGR
;
A
#
# COMPACT_ATOMS: atom_id res chain seq x y z
N MET A 1 33.37 25.86 -23.99
CA MET A 1 31.91 25.81 -24.18
C MET A 1 31.61 24.48 -24.84
N THR A 2 31.21 23.48 -24.05
CA THR A 2 31.06 22.11 -24.54
C THR A 2 29.79 22.03 -25.39
N GLU A 3 29.96 21.80 -26.69
CA GLU A 3 28.90 21.59 -27.68
C GLU A 3 27.99 20.45 -27.19
N LYS A 4 26.85 20.79 -26.59
CA LYS A 4 25.87 19.81 -26.13
C LYS A 4 25.11 19.33 -27.38
N LYS A 5 25.69 18.33 -28.06
CA LYS A 5 25.09 17.64 -29.20
C LYS A 5 23.63 17.32 -28.84
N ARG A 6 22.67 18.02 -29.46
CA ARG A 6 21.24 17.73 -29.24
C ARG A 6 20.95 16.39 -29.90
N ILE A 7 21.00 15.33 -29.10
CA ILE A 7 20.53 14.01 -29.48
C ILE A 7 19.03 14.20 -29.74
N GLN A 8 18.66 14.19 -31.03
CA GLN A 8 17.27 14.29 -31.46
C GLN A 8 16.53 13.09 -30.86
N PRO A 9 15.61 13.32 -29.91
CA PRO A 9 15.06 12.22 -29.17
C PRO A 9 14.11 11.40 -30.09
N ARG A 10 14.34 10.08 -30.22
CA ARG A 10 13.56 9.24 -31.16
C ARG A 10 12.22 8.83 -30.56
N THR A 11 11.13 9.45 -30.97
CA THR A 11 9.79 9.05 -30.52
C THR A 11 9.47 7.61 -30.99
N PRO A 12 9.15 6.67 -30.09
CA PRO A 12 8.76 5.32 -30.48
C PRO A 12 7.35 5.33 -31.08
N GLY A 13 7.02 4.32 -31.90
CA GLY A 13 5.65 4.19 -32.45
C GLY A 13 4.63 3.68 -31.44
N VAL A 14 5.11 2.99 -30.39
CA VAL A 14 4.32 2.45 -29.28
C VAL A 14 5.04 2.80 -27.98
N CYS A 15 4.31 3.29 -26.98
CA CYS A 15 4.87 3.67 -25.69
C CYS A 15 5.35 2.41 -24.95
N PRO A 16 6.62 2.33 -24.51
CA PRO A 16 7.12 1.19 -23.75
C PRO A 16 6.58 1.13 -22.30
N VAL A 17 6.02 2.23 -21.78
CA VAL A 17 5.51 2.32 -20.41
C VAL A 17 4.06 1.83 -20.31
N CYS A 18 3.19 2.25 -21.23
CA CYS A 18 1.76 1.92 -21.18
C CYS A 18 1.24 1.12 -22.38
N GLY A 19 2.03 0.96 -23.45
CA GLY A 19 1.63 0.22 -24.66
C GLY A 19 0.77 0.99 -25.66
N GLU A 20 0.47 2.27 -25.43
CA GLU A 20 -0.35 3.08 -26.36
C GLU A 20 0.42 3.47 -27.63
N LYS A 21 -0.27 3.69 -28.75
CA LYS A 21 0.33 4.24 -29.97
C LYS A 21 0.72 5.70 -29.78
N VAL A 22 1.97 6.01 -30.07
CA VAL A 22 2.51 7.36 -29.90
C VAL A 22 2.60 8.04 -31.27
N PRO A 23 2.00 9.22 -31.46
CA PRO A 23 2.14 9.98 -32.70
C PRO A 23 3.61 10.30 -33.03
N ARG A 24 3.95 10.32 -34.31
CA ARG A 24 5.32 10.68 -34.75
C ARG A 24 5.66 12.10 -34.30
N GLY A 25 6.82 12.26 -33.65
CA GLY A 25 7.29 13.56 -33.17
C GLY A 25 6.64 14.05 -31.88
N ALA A 26 5.85 13.22 -31.19
CA ALA A 26 5.34 13.56 -29.87
C ALA A 26 6.50 13.74 -28.87
N LEU A 27 6.41 14.78 -28.04
CA LEU A 27 7.39 15.03 -26.97
C LEU A 27 7.21 14.06 -25.80
N ALA A 28 5.97 13.61 -25.57
CA ALA A 28 5.57 12.68 -24.53
C ALA A 28 4.38 11.82 -24.99
N CYS A 29 4.14 10.70 -24.31
CA CYS A 29 3.00 9.83 -24.54
C CYS A 29 1.72 10.56 -24.11
N PRO A 30 0.67 10.62 -24.97
CA PRO A 30 -0.57 11.32 -24.62
C PRO A 30 -1.31 10.69 -23.45
N GLU A 31 -1.19 9.37 -23.24
CA GLU A 31 -1.91 8.69 -22.16
C GLU A 31 -1.20 8.71 -20.81
N CYS A 32 0.07 8.28 -20.74
CA CYS A 32 0.78 8.15 -19.46
C CYS A 32 1.78 9.29 -19.17
N GLY A 33 2.00 10.21 -20.12
CA GLY A 33 2.96 11.30 -19.96
C GLY A 33 4.44 10.90 -20.03
N ALA A 34 4.75 9.62 -20.27
CA ALA A 34 6.11 9.12 -20.48
C ALA A 34 6.82 9.85 -21.63
N ASP A 35 8.07 10.27 -21.42
CA ASP A 35 8.84 11.06 -22.39
C ASP A 35 10.29 10.57 -22.55
N HIS A 36 11.12 11.35 -23.23
CA HIS A 36 12.55 11.03 -23.43
C HIS A 36 13.39 11.04 -22.16
N SER A 37 12.90 11.65 -21.09
CA SER A 37 13.58 11.68 -19.80
C SER A 37 13.13 10.56 -18.88
N SER A 38 11.89 10.08 -19.01
CA SER A 38 11.25 9.21 -18.02
C SER A 38 10.83 7.85 -18.57
N GLY A 39 10.52 7.73 -19.87
CA GLY A 39 9.84 6.55 -20.40
C GLY A 39 10.43 5.92 -21.66
N TRP A 40 11.14 6.67 -22.52
CA TRP A 40 11.80 6.10 -23.71
C TRP A 40 13.19 6.70 -23.93
N ARG A 41 13.92 6.90 -22.83
CA ARG A 41 15.35 7.24 -22.82
C ARG A 41 16.16 6.17 -23.56
N GLU A 42 17.27 6.55 -24.17
CA GLU A 42 18.09 5.63 -25.00
C GLU A 42 18.67 4.46 -24.18
N ASP A 43 18.84 4.66 -22.87
CA ASP A 43 19.31 3.70 -21.87
C ASP A 43 18.15 3.02 -21.10
N ALA A 44 16.90 3.16 -21.53
CA ALA A 44 15.74 2.64 -20.80
C ALA A 44 15.82 1.11 -20.60
N ALA A 45 16.29 0.39 -21.62
CA ALA A 45 16.46 -1.06 -21.59
C ALA A 45 17.58 -1.54 -20.65
N THR A 46 18.42 -0.62 -20.13
CA THR A 46 19.48 -0.97 -19.18
C THR A 46 18.95 -1.14 -17.76
N TYR A 47 17.80 -0.53 -17.43
CA TYR A 47 17.18 -0.58 -16.12
C TYR A 47 15.91 -1.44 -16.13
N ASP A 48 16.04 -2.69 -16.59
CA ASP A 48 14.93 -3.65 -16.76
C ASP A 48 14.49 -4.35 -15.46
N GLY A 49 14.92 -3.85 -14.31
CA GLY A 49 14.49 -4.37 -13.02
C GLY A 49 14.79 -3.38 -11.93
N VAL A 50 13.83 -3.18 -11.02
CA VAL A 50 14.18 -2.69 -9.70
C VAL A 50 15.15 -3.74 -9.15
N GLU A 51 16.43 -3.38 -9.03
CA GLU A 51 17.41 -4.13 -8.22
C GLU A 51 16.94 -4.03 -6.77
N LEU A 52 15.88 -4.77 -6.45
CA LEU A 52 15.51 -5.05 -5.09
C LEU A 52 16.65 -5.88 -4.53
N PRO A 53 17.24 -5.49 -3.39
CA PRO A 53 18.23 -6.32 -2.71
C PRO A 53 17.69 -7.75 -2.57
N ASP A 54 18.55 -8.75 -2.75
CA ASP A 54 18.19 -10.16 -2.55
C ASP A 54 17.76 -10.49 -1.10
N ASP A 55 17.86 -9.52 -0.19
CA ASP A 55 17.38 -9.64 1.17
C ASP A 55 15.84 -9.75 1.19
N ASP A 56 15.33 -10.88 1.70
CA ASP A 56 13.91 -11.12 1.94
C ASP A 56 13.32 -9.99 2.80
N PHE A 57 12.51 -9.13 2.18
CA PHE A 57 11.80 -8.07 2.89
C PHE A 57 10.89 -8.66 3.98
N ASN A 58 11.26 -8.47 5.25
CA ASN A 58 10.48 -8.99 6.38
C ASN A 58 9.25 -8.11 6.64
N TYR A 59 8.15 -8.48 5.99
CA TYR A 59 6.85 -7.81 6.12
C TYR A 59 6.38 -7.74 7.58
N ASP A 60 6.52 -8.82 8.35
CA ASP A 60 6.05 -8.87 9.75
C ASP A 60 6.82 -7.91 10.66
N ALA A 61 8.14 -7.80 10.47
CA ALA A 61 8.99 -6.87 11.22
C ALA A 61 8.67 -5.41 10.88
N PHE A 62 8.41 -5.11 9.61
CA PHE A 62 7.97 -3.79 9.17
C PHE A 62 6.62 -3.42 9.77
N VAL A 63 5.62 -4.32 9.65
CA VAL A 63 4.28 -4.08 10.19
C VAL A 63 4.32 -3.89 11.70
N LYS A 64 5.13 -4.66 12.42
CA LYS A 64 5.30 -4.51 13.86
C LYS A 64 5.99 -3.19 14.25
N ARG A 65 6.95 -2.72 13.47
CA ARG A 65 7.65 -1.45 13.73
C ARG A 65 6.76 -0.25 13.47
N GLU A 66 6.07 -0.23 12.34
CA GLU A 66 5.30 0.94 11.87
C GLU A 66 3.85 0.95 12.38
N PHE A 67 3.25 -0.23 12.57
CA PHE A 67 1.82 -0.39 12.92
C PHE A 67 1.59 -1.24 14.18
N GLY A 68 2.65 -1.66 14.87
CA GLY A 68 2.58 -2.66 15.95
C GLY A 68 1.85 -2.23 17.22
N SER A 69 1.38 -1.00 17.33
CA SER A 69 0.46 -0.58 18.37
C SER A 69 -0.99 -0.75 17.92
N ARG A 70 -1.41 -1.99 17.65
CA ARG A 70 -2.85 -2.31 17.69
C ARG A 70 -3.28 -2.11 19.14
N ALA A 71 -3.86 -0.95 19.44
CA ALA A 71 -4.43 -0.64 20.74
C ALA A 71 -5.33 -1.81 21.13
N LYS A 72 -4.90 -2.60 22.12
CA LYS A 72 -5.68 -3.72 22.63
C LYS A 72 -7.00 -3.09 23.09
N PRO A 73 -8.17 -3.53 22.58
CA PRO A 73 -9.43 -2.97 23.05
C PRO A 73 -9.41 -3.14 24.57
N PRO A 74 -9.75 -2.09 25.34
CA PRO A 74 -9.73 -2.18 26.79
C PRO A 74 -10.62 -3.37 27.16
N GLY A 75 -9.99 -4.42 27.71
CA GLY A 75 -10.73 -5.58 28.18
C GLY A 75 -11.83 -5.10 29.12
N LEU A 76 -13.03 -5.67 29.02
CA LEU A 76 -14.14 -5.32 29.92
C LEU A 76 -13.62 -5.36 31.35
N LYS A 77 -13.62 -4.20 32.02
CA LYS A 77 -13.10 -4.05 33.38
C LYS A 77 -13.79 -5.10 34.26
N MET A 78 -13.07 -5.71 35.20
CA MET A 78 -13.61 -6.73 36.12
C MET A 78 -14.92 -6.31 36.81
N VAL A 79 -15.16 -5.00 36.98
CA VAL A 79 -16.41 -4.43 37.47
C VAL A 79 -17.63 -4.83 36.62
N TRP A 80 -17.51 -4.88 35.29
CA TRP A 80 -18.59 -5.29 34.40
C TRP A 80 -18.90 -6.78 34.53
N TRP A 81 -17.89 -7.61 34.79
CA TRP A 81 -18.09 -9.03 35.11
C TRP A 81 -18.86 -9.19 36.43
N ILE A 82 -18.49 -8.43 37.47
CA ILE A 82 -19.21 -8.44 38.76
C ILE A 82 -20.66 -7.98 38.58
N ALA A 83 -20.90 -6.90 37.84
CA ALA A 83 -22.24 -6.39 37.56
C ALA A 83 -23.11 -7.43 36.82
N ALA A 84 -22.55 -8.10 35.82
CA ALA A 84 -23.24 -9.17 35.09
C ALA A 84 -23.61 -10.35 35.99
N ILE A 85 -22.69 -10.80 36.85
CA ILE A 85 -22.94 -11.88 37.80
C ILE A 85 -24.03 -11.48 38.80
N LEU A 86 -23.95 -10.27 39.35
CA LEU A 86 -24.93 -9.77 40.34
C LEU A 86 -26.33 -9.67 39.73
N MET A 87 -26.43 -9.15 38.49
CA MET A 87 -27.68 -9.10 37.75
C MET A 87 -28.26 -10.50 37.50
N LEU A 88 -27.41 -11.46 37.10
CA LEU A 88 -27.82 -12.85 36.85
C LEU A 88 -28.32 -13.54 38.12
N VAL A 89 -27.63 -13.35 39.25
CA VAL A 89 -28.08 -13.86 40.56
C VAL A 89 -29.41 -13.25 40.97
N ALA A 90 -29.61 -11.94 40.78
CA ALA A 90 -30.89 -11.29 41.09
C ALA A 90 -32.05 -11.87 40.28
N PHE A 91 -31.85 -12.13 38.98
CA PHE A 91 -32.85 -12.81 38.14
C PHE A 91 -33.15 -14.23 38.61
N LEU A 92 -32.12 -15.01 38.96
CA LEU A 92 -32.32 -16.37 39.48
C LEU A 92 -33.09 -16.36 40.79
N LEU A 93 -32.75 -15.46 41.71
CA LEU A 93 -33.48 -15.29 42.97
C LEU A 93 -34.93 -14.91 42.69
N MET A 94 -35.17 -13.90 41.85
CA MET A 94 -36.52 -13.49 41.47
C MET A 94 -37.34 -14.64 40.88
N TYR A 95 -36.75 -15.43 39.98
CA TYR A 95 -37.40 -16.60 39.41
C TYR A 95 -37.76 -17.65 40.48
N PHE A 96 -36.84 -17.94 41.40
CA PHE A 96 -37.09 -18.87 42.50
C PHE A 96 -38.14 -18.37 43.48
N TYR A 97 -38.19 -17.06 43.77
CA TYR A 97 -39.21 -16.47 44.66
C TYR A 97 -40.57 -16.31 43.99
N ALA A 98 -40.63 -16.08 42.67
CA ALA A 98 -41.88 -15.97 41.92
C ALA A 98 -42.45 -17.33 41.53
N GLY A 99 -41.61 -18.36 41.40
CA GLY A 99 -42.00 -19.73 41.11
C GLY A 99 -42.30 -20.60 42.34
N ARG A 100 -42.17 -20.05 43.55
CA ARG A 100 -42.46 -20.71 44.83
C ARG A 100 -43.70 -20.10 45.46
#